data_AF-A0A7S1S8L9-F1
#
_entry.id   AF-A0A7S1S8L9-F1
#
_cell.length_a   1.000
_cell.length_b   1.000
_cell.length_c   1.000
_cell.angle_alpha   90.00
_cell.angle_beta   90.00
_cell.angle_gamma   90.00
#
_symmetry.space_group_name_H-M   'P 1'
#
loop_
_entity.id
_entity.type
_entity.pdbx_description
1 polymer ?
#
loop_
_entity_poly.entity_id
_entity_poly.type
_entity_poly.pdbx_seq_one_letter_code
_entity_poly.pdbx_strand_id
1 'polypeptide(L)'
;GQEVSTTALPNGTGNVANSSDGSSAEGASLRRLTQEVRSGESQLREASASFMLDVGFSRTLELIVQCADATQASIGRYKLEVAREGCGPKRPYFDPQKKFCVFFCSAGFYRNAETHRCSHCNTNCKQCTGLLECNMCVPDTADYTYSIQPDGKCRANANHLFKRYRWWCIGLGVLLVLLLLFGCAGICQLCCGLGSSRGGHQKVRTYDSDSDEAPAYAPGGRLAMY
;
A
#
# COMPACT_ATOMS: atom_id res chain seq x y z
N GLY A 1 -13.81 1.49 -15.85
CA GLY A 1 -15.19 1.61 -16.35
C GLY A 1 -15.11 1.62 -17.85
N GLN A 2 -15.98 0.87 -18.51
CA GLN A 2 -16.32 1.17 -19.89
C GLN A 2 -17.36 2.29 -19.79
N GLU A 3 -17.08 3.44 -20.38
CA GLU A 3 -17.98 4.59 -20.36
C GLU A 3 -19.08 4.32 -21.39
N VAL A 4 -20.26 3.91 -20.93
CA VAL A 4 -21.41 3.74 -21.81
C VAL A 4 -22.07 5.11 -21.92
N SER A 5 -21.59 5.92 -22.86
CA SER A 5 -22.24 7.18 -23.21
C SER A 5 -23.56 6.85 -23.91
N THR A 6 -24.67 7.09 -23.21
CA THR A 6 -26.00 6.78 -23.72
C THR A 6 -26.61 8.07 -24.26
N THR A 7 -26.39 8.35 -25.55
CA THR A 7 -27.09 9.44 -26.23
C THR A 7 -28.51 8.97 -26.51
N ALA A 8 -29.48 9.40 -25.70
CA ALA A 8 -30.89 9.14 -25.96
C ALA A 8 -31.32 9.92 -27.21
N LEU A 9 -31.38 9.24 -28.36
CA LEU A 9 -32.05 9.77 -29.55
C LEU A 9 -33.57 9.57 -29.39
N PRO A 10 -34.39 10.60 -29.61
CA PRO A 10 -35.83 10.43 -29.68
C PRO A 10 -36.18 9.50 -30.84
N ASN A 11 -37.19 8.66 -30.59
CA ASN A 11 -37.62 7.56 -31.45
C ASN A 11 -38.11 8.08 -32.81
N GLY A 12 -37.18 8.22 -33.77
CA GLY A 12 -37.46 8.38 -35.19
C GLY A 12 -37.03 7.11 -35.89
N THR A 13 -37.99 6.39 -36.47
CA THR A 13 -37.76 5.22 -37.33
C THR A 13 -36.90 5.61 -38.54
N GLY A 14 -35.58 5.44 -38.43
CA GLY A 14 -34.63 5.62 -39.51
C GLY A 14 -33.70 4.42 -39.55
N ASN A 15 -33.84 3.59 -40.59
CA ASN A 15 -32.91 2.50 -40.89
C ASN A 15 -31.53 3.10 -41.22
N VAL A 16 -30.55 2.92 -40.34
CA VAL A 16 -29.14 3.29 -40.61
C VAL A 16 -28.40 2.03 -41.04
N ALA A 17 -28.07 1.98 -42.33
CA ALA A 17 -27.16 0.99 -42.91
C ALA A 17 -25.72 1.31 -42.46
N ASN A 18 -25.05 0.34 -41.85
CA ASN A 18 -23.62 0.43 -41.55
C ASN A 18 -22.81 0.27 -42.84
N SER A 19 -22.16 1.35 -43.28
CA SER A 19 -21.07 1.31 -44.25
C SER A 19 -19.75 1.40 -43.49
N SER A 20 -18.96 0.34 -43.61
CA SER A 20 -17.58 0.27 -43.14
C SER A 20 -16.66 0.86 -44.20
N ASP A 21 -15.97 1.94 -43.87
CA ASP A 21 -14.74 2.31 -44.58
C ASP A 21 -13.72 2.90 -43.61
N GLY A 22 -12.49 2.37 -43.70
CA GLY A 22 -11.34 2.80 -42.95
C GLY A 22 -10.60 3.94 -43.64
N SER A 23 -10.00 4.82 -42.86
CA SER A 23 -8.78 5.53 -43.27
C SER A 23 -8.07 6.15 -42.07
N SER A 24 -6.77 5.86 -42.02
CA SER A 24 -5.75 6.67 -41.35
C SER A 24 -5.82 8.13 -41.77
N ALA A 25 -5.69 9.06 -40.84
CA ALA A 25 -4.97 10.30 -41.07
C ALA A 25 -4.63 11.02 -39.76
N GLU A 26 -3.45 11.61 -39.77
CA GLU A 26 -2.79 12.42 -38.77
C GLU A 26 -3.57 13.68 -38.36
N GLY A 27 -3.35 14.10 -37.11
CA GLY A 27 -3.02 15.50 -36.81
C GLY A 27 -4.13 16.56 -36.96
N ALA A 28 -5.25 16.41 -36.25
CA ALA A 28 -6.21 17.52 -36.08
C ALA A 28 -6.04 18.18 -34.70
N SER A 29 -5.42 19.36 -34.72
CA SER A 29 -5.32 20.31 -33.61
C SER A 29 -6.68 20.58 -32.97
N LEU A 30 -6.76 20.33 -31.66
CA LEU A 30 -7.95 20.47 -30.83
C LEU A 30 -8.32 21.95 -30.67
N ARG A 31 -9.06 22.50 -31.66
CA ARG A 31 -9.72 23.80 -31.52
C ARG A 31 -10.88 23.65 -30.54
N ARG A 32 -10.58 23.87 -29.27
CA ARG A 32 -11.55 24.09 -28.20
C ARG A 32 -12.22 25.44 -28.47
N LEU A 33 -13.39 25.41 -29.10
CA LEU A 33 -14.28 26.56 -29.18
C LEU A 33 -14.70 26.92 -27.75
N THR A 34 -14.13 28.02 -27.23
CA THR A 34 -14.64 28.75 -26.09
C THR A 34 -16.06 29.21 -26.43
N GLN A 35 -17.03 28.45 -25.95
CA GLN A 35 -18.45 28.73 -26.12
C GLN A 35 -18.81 29.95 -25.28
N GLU A 36 -19.08 31.06 -25.96
CA GLU A 36 -19.69 32.24 -25.37
C GLU A 36 -20.98 31.86 -24.66
N VAL A 37 -21.09 32.29 -23.41
CA VAL A 37 -22.25 32.11 -22.54
C VAL A 37 -23.41 32.93 -23.11
N ARG A 38 -24.15 32.35 -24.05
CA ARG A 38 -25.47 32.85 -24.44
C ARG A 38 -26.45 32.52 -23.33
N SER A 39 -26.87 33.58 -22.63
CA SER A 39 -28.01 33.64 -21.71
C SER A 39 -29.34 33.35 -22.44
N GLY A 40 -29.52 32.13 -22.91
CA GLY A 40 -30.82 31.55 -23.27
C GLY A 40 -31.11 30.41 -22.31
N GLU A 41 -32.37 30.22 -21.92
CA GLU A 41 -32.80 29.13 -21.03
C GLU A 41 -32.13 27.80 -21.41
N SER A 42 -31.27 27.29 -20.53
CA SER A 42 -30.71 25.95 -20.66
C SER A 42 -31.83 24.95 -20.35
N GLN A 43 -32.63 24.62 -21.37
CA GLN A 43 -33.77 23.71 -21.25
C GLN A 43 -33.36 22.23 -21.23
N LEU A 44 -32.08 21.91 -21.46
CA LEU A 44 -31.58 20.53 -21.43
C LEU A 44 -30.33 20.43 -20.55
N ARG A 45 -30.48 19.78 -19.40
CA ARG A 45 -29.36 19.42 -18.52
C ARG A 45 -28.92 18.00 -18.86
N GLU A 46 -27.72 17.87 -19.40
CA GLU A 46 -27.11 16.56 -19.58
C GLU A 46 -26.92 15.89 -18.21
N ALA A 47 -27.45 14.69 -18.06
CA ALA A 47 -27.28 13.86 -16.87
C ALA A 47 -26.58 12.56 -17.28
N SER A 48 -25.46 12.27 -16.63
CA SER A 48 -24.73 11.02 -16.83
C SER A 48 -24.66 10.25 -15.51
N ALA A 49 -24.83 8.93 -15.60
CA ALA A 49 -24.67 8.02 -14.48
C ALA A 49 -23.72 6.90 -14.89
N SER A 50 -22.78 6.58 -14.01
CA SER A 50 -21.87 5.45 -14.20
C SER A 50 -22.19 4.36 -13.20
N PHE A 51 -22.23 3.12 -13.66
CA PHE A 51 -22.42 1.95 -12.81
C PHE A 51 -21.50 0.82 -13.25
N MET A 52 -21.18 -0.06 -12.32
CA MET A 52 -20.35 -1.23 -12.61
C MET A 52 -21.22 -2.36 -13.14
N LEU A 53 -20.88 -2.91 -14.31
CA LEU A 53 -21.49 -4.11 -14.86
C LEU A 53 -20.44 -5.21 -14.98
N ASP A 54 -20.71 -6.32 -14.30
CA ASP A 54 -19.85 -7.48 -14.29
C ASP A 54 -19.93 -8.24 -15.62
N VAL A 55 -18.86 -8.98 -15.94
CA VAL A 55 -18.75 -9.74 -17.19
C VAL A 55 -19.71 -10.92 -17.15
N GLY A 56 -20.52 -11.10 -18.19
CA GLY A 56 -21.57 -12.12 -18.23
C GLY A 56 -22.85 -11.75 -17.47
N PHE A 57 -22.96 -10.53 -16.95
CA PHE A 57 -24.16 -10.05 -16.28
C PHE A 57 -24.93 -9.07 -17.15
N SER A 58 -26.25 -9.05 -16.99
CA SER A 58 -27.13 -8.01 -17.49
C SER A 58 -27.76 -7.24 -16.34
N ARG A 59 -28.13 -5.99 -16.60
CA ARG A 59 -28.87 -5.12 -15.69
C ARG A 59 -29.96 -4.38 -16.45
N THR A 60 -31.11 -4.23 -15.81
CA THR A 60 -32.19 -3.39 -16.31
C THR A 60 -32.11 -2.02 -15.64
N LEU A 61 -31.98 -0.96 -16.42
CA LEU A 61 -32.03 0.42 -15.97
C LEU A 61 -33.42 0.98 -16.25
N GLU A 62 -34.02 1.66 -15.27
CA GLU A 62 -35.26 2.41 -15.47
C GLU A 62 -34.93 3.91 -15.58
N LEU A 63 -35.15 4.48 -16.76
CA LEU A 63 -35.06 5.91 -17.00
C LEU A 63 -36.43 6.54 -16.81
N ILE A 64 -36.51 7.52 -15.92
CA ILE A 64 -37.73 8.28 -15.67
C ILE A 64 -37.52 9.68 -16.23
N VAL A 65 -38.26 10.01 -17.28
CA VAL A 65 -38.25 11.33 -17.92
C VAL A 65 -39.45 12.11 -17.41
N GLN A 66 -39.19 13.22 -16.73
CA GLN A 66 -40.21 14.14 -16.22
C GLN A 66 -40.20 15.41 -17.06
N CYS A 67 -41.38 15.82 -17.52
CA CYS A 67 -41.56 17.14 -18.13
C CYS A 67 -41.43 18.23 -17.08
N ALA A 68 -40.90 19.39 -17.47
CA ALA A 68 -40.79 20.55 -16.58
C ALA A 68 -42.15 21.17 -16.23
N ASP A 69 -43.17 20.96 -17.06
CA ASP A 69 -44.53 21.43 -16.85
C ASP A 69 -45.30 20.50 -15.91
N ALA A 70 -45.65 21.01 -14.72
CA ALA A 70 -46.42 20.27 -13.71
C ALA A 70 -47.85 19.94 -14.16
N THR A 71 -48.38 20.64 -15.18
CA THR A 71 -49.73 20.39 -15.72
C THR A 71 -49.76 19.29 -16.77
N GLN A 72 -48.62 19.00 -17.41
CA GLN A 72 -48.45 17.89 -18.36
C GLN A 72 -47.79 16.71 -17.65
N ALA A 73 -48.56 16.05 -16.78
CA ALA A 73 -48.11 14.96 -15.91
C ALA A 73 -47.75 13.63 -16.62
N SER A 74 -47.34 13.65 -17.89
CA SER A 74 -46.88 12.43 -18.57
C SER A 74 -45.44 12.12 -18.18
N ILE A 75 -45.28 11.26 -17.17
CA ILE A 75 -43.98 10.67 -16.82
C ILE A 75 -43.67 9.57 -17.83
N GLY A 76 -42.67 9.80 -18.69
CA GLY A 76 -42.14 8.77 -19.56
C GLY A 76 -41.26 7.81 -18.75
N ARG A 77 -41.49 6.50 -18.86
CA ARG A 77 -40.62 5.48 -18.25
C ARG A 77 -40.04 4.59 -19.34
N TYR A 78 -38.72 4.50 -19.39
CA TYR A 78 -38.01 3.65 -20.32
C TYR A 78 -37.22 2.60 -19.55
N LYS A 79 -37.24 1.36 -20.02
CA LYS A 79 -36.40 0.29 -19.49
C LYS A 79 -35.32 -0.02 -20.50
N LEU A 80 -34.07 0.13 -20.09
CA LEU A 80 -32.90 -0.25 -20.88
C LEU A 80 -32.35 -1.54 -20.30
N GLU A 81 -32.19 -2.57 -21.11
CA GLU A 81 -31.44 -3.75 -20.70
C GLU A 81 -30.00 -3.61 -21.21
N VAL A 82 -29.06 -3.50 -20.28
CA VAL A 82 -27.63 -3.39 -20.58
C VAL A 82 -26.99 -4.72 -20.20
N ALA A 83 -26.49 -5.44 -21.19
CA ALA A 83 -25.78 -6.70 -21.00
C ALA A 83 -24.31 -6.55 -21.34
N ARG A 84 -23.44 -7.19 -20.54
CA ARG A 84 -22.03 -7.31 -20.85
C ARG A 84 -21.74 -8.76 -21.18
N GLU A 85 -21.30 -9.01 -22.40
CA GLU A 85 -20.98 -10.36 -22.86
C GLU A 85 -19.95 -11.04 -21.95
N GLY A 86 -20.14 -12.34 -21.75
CA GLY A 86 -19.21 -13.20 -21.02
C GLY A 86 -17.88 -13.35 -21.74
N CYS A 87 -16.88 -13.85 -21.02
CA CYS A 87 -15.62 -14.23 -21.64
C CYS A 87 -15.77 -15.49 -22.50
N GLY A 88 -15.19 -15.50 -23.70
CA GLY A 88 -15.25 -16.65 -24.62
C GLY A 88 -14.41 -17.85 -24.17
N PRO A 89 -14.60 -19.04 -24.79
CA PRO A 89 -13.99 -20.29 -24.33
C PRO A 89 -12.46 -20.31 -24.43
N LYS A 90 -11.86 -19.54 -25.34
CA LYS A 90 -10.39 -19.42 -25.48
C LYS A 90 -9.76 -18.65 -24.31
N ARG A 91 -10.52 -17.79 -23.62
CA ARG A 91 -10.04 -16.94 -22.53
C ARG A 91 -11.16 -16.79 -21.51
N PRO A 92 -11.51 -17.84 -20.76
CA PRO A 92 -12.77 -17.91 -20.03
C PRO A 92 -12.83 -17.07 -18.75
N TYR A 93 -11.74 -16.40 -18.35
CA TYR A 93 -11.66 -15.66 -17.10
C TYR A 93 -11.44 -14.17 -17.33
N PHE A 94 -12.20 -13.30 -16.67
CA PHE A 94 -11.94 -11.85 -16.72
C PHE A 94 -10.90 -11.41 -15.68
N ASP A 95 -9.86 -10.70 -16.11
CA ASP A 95 -8.83 -10.10 -15.23
C ASP A 95 -9.24 -8.66 -14.86
N PRO A 96 -9.51 -8.35 -13.57
CA PRO A 96 -9.95 -7.02 -13.16
C PRO A 96 -8.85 -5.95 -13.25
N GLN A 97 -7.57 -6.32 -13.13
CA GLN A 97 -6.46 -5.36 -13.23
C GLN A 97 -6.23 -4.96 -14.67
N LYS A 98 -6.20 -5.94 -15.57
CA LYS A 98 -5.97 -5.68 -16.99
C LYS A 98 -7.22 -5.29 -17.76
N LYS A 99 -8.40 -5.54 -17.19
CA LYS A 99 -9.73 -5.27 -17.76
C LYS A 99 -10.01 -6.03 -19.07
N PHE A 100 -9.43 -7.22 -19.24
CA PHE A 100 -9.69 -8.08 -20.41
C PHE A 100 -9.76 -9.57 -20.03
N CYS A 101 -10.36 -10.37 -20.92
CA CYS A 101 -10.47 -11.82 -20.72
C CYS A 101 -9.12 -12.51 -20.97
N VAL A 102 -8.68 -13.33 -20.02
CA VAL A 102 -7.42 -14.07 -19.99
C VAL A 102 -7.64 -15.58 -19.86
N PHE A 103 -6.62 -16.35 -20.21
CA PHE A 103 -6.58 -17.79 -19.93
C PHE A 103 -5.90 -18.09 -18.58
N PHE A 104 -4.85 -17.34 -18.25
CA PHE A 104 -4.13 -17.40 -16.98
C PHE A 104 -4.24 -16.06 -16.24
N CYS A 105 -4.54 -16.11 -14.95
CA CYS A 105 -4.59 -14.93 -14.09
C CYS A 105 -3.18 -14.42 -13.75
N SER A 106 -3.06 -13.13 -13.45
CA SER A 106 -1.82 -12.54 -12.95
C SER A 106 -1.46 -13.07 -11.56
N ALA A 107 -0.20 -12.86 -11.14
CA ALA A 107 0.24 -13.20 -9.79
C ALA A 107 -0.62 -12.47 -8.74
N GLY A 108 -0.96 -13.15 -7.65
CA GLY A 108 -1.90 -12.66 -6.64
C GLY A 108 -3.37 -12.93 -6.97
N PHE A 109 -3.67 -13.56 -8.11
CA PHE A 109 -5.03 -13.95 -8.49
C PHE A 109 -5.11 -15.42 -8.88
N TYR A 110 -6.26 -16.05 -8.64
CA TYR A 110 -6.59 -17.40 -9.08
C TYR A 110 -7.79 -17.43 -10.00
N ARG A 111 -7.90 -18.51 -10.77
CA ARG A 111 -9.03 -18.77 -11.67
C ARG A 111 -10.23 -19.25 -10.85
N ASN A 112 -11.23 -18.39 -10.69
CA ASN A 112 -12.48 -18.76 -10.04
C ASN A 112 -13.47 -19.27 -11.10
N ALA A 113 -13.73 -20.57 -11.07
CA ALA A 113 -14.61 -21.24 -12.03
C ALA A 113 -16.09 -20.86 -11.87
N GLU A 114 -16.54 -20.55 -10.65
CA GLU A 114 -17.94 -20.20 -10.37
C GLU A 114 -18.31 -18.83 -10.95
N THR A 115 -17.37 -17.88 -10.88
CA THR A 115 -17.59 -16.49 -11.29
C THR A 115 -16.99 -16.16 -12.65
N HIS A 116 -16.29 -17.11 -13.29
CA HIS A 116 -15.54 -16.90 -14.54
C HIS A 116 -14.61 -15.68 -14.49
N ARG A 117 -13.94 -15.50 -13.35
CA ARG A 117 -13.11 -14.33 -13.05
C ARG A 117 -11.78 -14.72 -12.43
N CYS A 118 -10.80 -13.83 -12.58
CA CYS A 118 -9.60 -13.85 -11.77
C CYS A 118 -9.92 -13.21 -10.42
N SER A 119 -10.02 -14.03 -9.39
CA SER A 119 -10.28 -13.59 -8.02
C SER A 119 -8.97 -13.45 -7.25
N HIS A 120 -8.92 -12.51 -6.30
CA HIS A 120 -7.70 -12.25 -5.54
C HIS A 120 -7.38 -13.43 -4.60
N CYS A 121 -6.10 -13.77 -4.46
CA CYS A 121 -5.62 -14.72 -3.47
C CYS A 121 -5.82 -14.20 -2.04
N ASN A 122 -5.70 -15.08 -1.05
CA ASN A 122 -5.63 -14.67 0.35
C ASN A 122 -4.46 -13.72 0.61
N THR A 123 -4.51 -12.98 1.73
CA THR A 123 -3.44 -12.08 2.16
C THR A 123 -2.10 -12.82 2.25
N ASN A 124 -1.02 -12.16 1.84
CA ASN A 124 0.35 -12.69 1.84
C ASN A 124 0.60 -13.87 0.87
N CYS A 125 -0.37 -14.23 0.04
CA CYS A 125 -0.20 -15.25 -0.97
C CYS A 125 0.11 -14.64 -2.34
N LYS A 126 1.20 -15.08 -2.97
CA LYS A 126 1.63 -14.64 -4.30
C LYS A 126 1.04 -15.52 -5.41
N GLN A 127 0.88 -16.82 -5.16
CA GLN A 127 0.30 -17.74 -6.13
C GLN A 127 -0.63 -18.73 -5.42
N CYS A 128 -1.88 -18.79 -5.85
CA CYS A 128 -2.90 -19.66 -5.29
C CYS A 128 -3.70 -20.39 -6.38
N THR A 129 -4.22 -21.56 -6.05
CA THR A 129 -5.19 -22.32 -6.88
C THR A 129 -6.63 -21.98 -6.50
N GLY A 130 -6.86 -21.67 -5.23
CA GLY A 130 -8.14 -21.25 -4.67
C GLY A 130 -7.97 -20.20 -3.59
N LEU A 131 -9.08 -19.80 -2.95
CA LEU A 131 -9.05 -18.79 -1.89
C LEU A 131 -8.26 -19.23 -0.65
N LEU A 132 -8.28 -20.53 -0.33
CA LEU A 132 -7.64 -21.10 0.87
C LEU A 132 -6.36 -21.88 0.57
N GLU A 133 -6.04 -22.10 -0.70
CA GLU A 133 -4.91 -22.91 -1.14
C GLU A 133 -3.79 -22.03 -1.72
N CYS A 134 -2.82 -21.67 -0.88
CA CYS A 134 -1.64 -20.94 -1.31
C CYS A 134 -0.47 -21.89 -1.63
N ASN A 135 0.06 -21.77 -2.84
CA ASN A 135 1.24 -22.54 -3.27
C ASN A 135 2.54 -21.78 -3.04
N MET A 136 2.49 -20.45 -3.01
CA MET A 136 3.67 -19.60 -2.84
C MET A 136 3.31 -18.31 -2.11
N CYS A 137 4.00 -18.02 -1.01
CA CYS A 137 3.87 -16.76 -0.30
C CYS A 137 4.53 -15.59 -1.04
N VAL A 138 4.18 -14.38 -0.65
CA VAL A 138 4.93 -13.17 -1.03
C VAL A 138 6.40 -13.29 -0.58
N PRO A 139 7.36 -12.72 -1.32
CA PRO A 139 8.76 -12.75 -0.92
C PRO A 139 8.98 -12.03 0.41
N ASP A 140 9.97 -12.50 1.16
CA ASP A 140 10.34 -11.92 2.45
C ASP A 140 10.73 -10.44 2.30
N THR A 141 10.35 -9.64 3.29
CA THR A 141 10.75 -8.25 3.42
C THR A 141 11.71 -8.08 4.60
N ALA A 142 12.30 -6.89 4.74
CA ALA A 142 13.15 -6.57 5.89
C ALA A 142 12.46 -6.83 7.24
N ASP A 143 11.15 -6.60 7.29
CA ASP A 143 10.34 -6.68 8.51
C ASP A 143 9.63 -8.02 8.70
N TYR A 144 9.45 -8.83 7.65
CA TYR A 144 8.65 -10.06 7.71
C TYR A 144 9.26 -11.21 6.89
N THR A 145 9.29 -12.41 7.48
CA THR A 145 9.44 -13.68 6.76
C THR A 145 8.06 -14.29 6.57
N TYR A 146 7.76 -14.79 5.38
CA TYR A 146 6.51 -15.48 5.10
C TYR A 146 6.73 -16.97 4.93
N SER A 147 6.08 -17.76 5.78
CA SER A 147 6.14 -19.22 5.72
C SER A 147 4.77 -19.82 5.42
N ILE A 148 4.70 -20.81 4.53
CA ILE A 148 3.50 -21.59 4.25
C ILE A 148 3.20 -22.47 5.45
N GLN A 149 1.98 -22.41 5.95
CA GLN A 149 1.45 -23.29 7.00
C GLN A 149 0.78 -24.53 6.37
N PRO A 150 0.62 -25.63 7.14
CA PRO A 150 -0.03 -26.84 6.65
C PRO A 150 -1.52 -26.63 6.28
N ASP A 151 -2.13 -25.54 6.73
CA ASP A 151 -3.50 -25.14 6.36
C ASP A 151 -3.57 -24.44 4.99
N GLY A 152 -2.45 -24.32 4.27
CA GLY A 152 -2.38 -23.64 2.97
C GLY A 152 -2.34 -22.12 3.06
N LYS A 153 -2.22 -21.53 4.26
CA LYS A 153 -2.12 -20.08 4.44
C LYS A 153 -0.68 -19.61 4.62
N CYS A 154 -0.42 -18.37 4.23
CA CYS A 154 0.87 -17.71 4.44
C CYS A 154 0.86 -16.92 5.75
N ARG A 155 1.70 -17.32 6.70
CA ARG A 155 1.88 -16.60 7.97
C ARG A 155 3.04 -15.63 7.86
N ALA A 156 2.78 -14.37 8.18
CA ALA A 156 3.81 -13.36 8.34
C ALA A 156 4.44 -13.49 9.73
N ASN A 157 5.73 -13.78 9.79
CA ASN A 157 6.52 -13.80 11.01
C ASN A 157 7.41 -12.55 11.03
N ALA A 158 7.25 -11.72 12.06
CA ALA A 158 8.05 -10.50 12.19
C ALA A 158 9.54 -10.84 12.30
N ASN A 159 10.30 -10.42 11.30
CA ASN A 159 11.75 -10.40 11.34
C ASN A 159 12.18 -9.17 12.12
N HIS A 160 12.32 -9.31 13.43
CA HIS A 160 13.07 -8.31 14.17
C HIS A 160 14.53 -8.40 13.72
N LEU A 161 14.93 -7.57 12.76
CA LEU A 161 16.33 -7.34 12.41
C LEU A 161 17.14 -7.07 13.69
N PHE A 162 16.55 -6.31 14.62
CA PHE A 162 17.11 -6.09 15.95
C PHE A 162 17.40 -7.36 16.73
N LYS A 163 16.66 -8.46 16.55
CA LYS A 163 16.94 -9.73 17.23
C LYS A 163 18.17 -10.42 16.64
N ARG A 164 18.35 -10.33 15.31
CA ARG A 164 19.53 -10.88 14.63
C ARG A 164 20.78 -10.04 14.88
N TYR A 165 20.64 -8.71 14.82
CA TYR A 165 21.74 -7.77 15.03
C TYR A 165 21.89 -7.32 16.48
N ARG A 166 21.10 -7.85 17.43
CA ARG A 166 21.16 -7.45 18.83
C ARG A 166 22.57 -7.52 19.37
N TRP A 167 23.24 -8.64 19.10
CA TRP A 167 24.60 -8.91 19.55
C TRP A 167 25.63 -8.02 18.85
N TRP A 168 25.41 -7.68 17.58
CA TRP A 168 26.26 -6.75 16.85
C TRP A 168 26.14 -5.32 17.40
N CYS A 169 24.92 -4.84 17.66
CA CYS A 169 24.69 -3.53 18.26
C CYS A 169 25.29 -3.45 19.67
N ILE A 170 25.12 -4.49 20.49
CA ILE A 170 25.75 -4.56 21.82
C ILE A 170 27.28 -4.54 21.69
N GLY A 171 27.85 -5.36 20.80
CA GLY A 171 29.30 -5.43 20.58
C GLY A 171 29.90 -4.10 20.10
N LEU A 172 29.26 -3.44 19.13
CA LEU A 172 29.67 -2.11 18.68
C LEU A 172 29.54 -1.06 19.78
N GLY A 173 28.48 -1.12 20.60
CA GLY A 173 28.31 -0.24 21.76
C GLY A 173 29.45 -0.39 22.78
N VAL A 174 29.80 -1.63 23.14
CA VAL A 174 30.91 -1.91 24.07
C VAL A 174 32.25 -1.45 23.49
N LEU A 175 32.51 -1.71 22.20
CA LEU A 175 33.73 -1.26 21.53
C LEU A 175 33.87 0.27 21.55
N LEU A 176 32.77 0.99 21.28
CA LEU A 176 32.75 2.45 21.26
C LEU A 176 33.02 3.03 22.66
N VAL A 177 32.42 2.43 23.70
CA VAL A 177 32.70 2.80 25.10
C VAL A 177 34.16 2.55 25.48
N LEU A 178 34.74 1.41 25.09
CA LEU A 178 36.15 1.12 25.35
C LEU A 178 37.08 2.11 24.64
N LEU A 179 36.83 2.42 23.36
CA LEU A 179 37.61 3.42 22.62
C LEU A 179 37.52 4.81 23.26
N LEU A 180 36.35 5.18 23.79
CA LEU A 180 36.18 6.43 24.53
C LEU A 180 36.98 6.44 25.83
N LEU A 181 36.97 5.35 26.60
CA LEU A 181 37.76 5.22 27.83
C LEU A 181 39.27 5.27 27.56
N PHE A 182 39.76 4.53 26.56
CA PHE A 182 41.17 4.56 26.17
C PHE A 182 41.57 5.93 25.61
N GLY A 183 40.71 6.57 24.82
CA GLY A 183 40.92 7.92 24.31
C GLY A 183 41.01 8.95 25.45
N CYS A 184 40.09 8.91 26.41
CA CYS A 184 40.12 9.78 27.59
C CYS A 184 41.39 9.55 28.42
N ALA A 185 41.76 8.30 28.70
CA ALA A 185 42.98 8.00 29.46
C ALA A 185 44.25 8.48 28.73
N GLY A 186 44.34 8.28 27.41
CA GLY A 186 45.46 8.76 26.59
C GLY A 186 45.56 10.28 26.57
N ILE A 187 44.44 10.99 26.42
CA ILE A 187 44.39 12.46 26.48
C ILE A 187 44.79 12.96 27.87
N CYS A 188 44.29 12.35 28.95
CA CYS A 188 44.68 12.72 30.31
C CYS A 188 46.19 12.52 30.54
N GLN A 189 46.79 11.45 30.05
CA GLN A 189 48.24 11.25 30.15
C GLN A 189 49.02 12.31 29.37
N LEU A 190 48.55 12.71 28.18
CA LEU A 190 49.18 13.75 27.37
C LEU A 190 49.09 15.12 28.08
N CYS A 191 47.91 15.49 28.57
CA CYS A 191 47.70 16.76 29.28
C CYS A 191 48.46 16.81 30.62
N CYS A 192 48.47 15.73 31.39
CA CYS A 192 49.21 15.67 32.66
C CYS A 192 50.74 15.61 32.45
N GLY A 193 51.21 15.00 31.37
CA GLY A 193 52.66 14.90 31.06
C GLY A 193 53.29 16.24 30.66
N LEU A 194 52.55 17.13 30.02
CA LEU A 194 53.04 18.46 29.58
C LEU A 194 52.99 19.53 30.69
N GLY A 195 52.28 19.31 31.79
CA GLY A 195 52.12 20.27 32.89
C GLY A 195 53.15 20.19 34.03
N SER A 196 53.99 19.13 34.08
CA SER A 196 54.89 18.89 35.22
C SER A 196 56.27 19.54 35.12
N SER A 197 56.46 20.52 34.22
CA SER A 197 57.69 21.33 34.17
C SER A 197 57.40 22.76 34.62
N ARG A 198 57.06 22.95 35.91
CA ARG A 198 57.35 24.21 36.60
C ARG A 198 57.37 24.03 38.12
N GLY A 199 58.58 24.10 38.66
CA GLY A 199 58.82 24.63 40.00
C GLY A 199 58.79 23.60 41.11
N GLY A 200 59.91 22.89 41.28
CA GLY A 200 60.27 22.42 42.61
C GLY A 200 60.40 23.63 43.54
N HIS A 201 59.35 23.90 44.32
CA HIS A 201 59.51 24.53 45.62
C HIS A 201 59.42 23.43 46.67
N GLN A 202 60.60 22.95 47.02
CA GLN A 202 60.92 22.11 48.16
C GLN A 202 60.22 22.68 49.41
N LYS A 203 59.12 22.06 49.83
CA LYS A 203 58.58 22.25 51.18
C LYS A 203 59.07 21.12 52.06
N VAL A 204 59.92 21.55 52.99
CA VAL A 204 60.44 20.86 54.16
C VAL A 204 59.37 19.95 54.79
N ARG A 205 59.80 18.72 55.08
CA ARG A 205 59.11 17.79 55.97
C ARG A 205 58.89 18.48 57.32
N THR A 206 57.63 18.70 57.67
CA THR A 206 57.24 18.84 59.08
C THR A 206 56.48 17.58 59.44
N TYR A 207 57.10 16.77 60.28
CA TYR A 207 56.45 15.73 61.06
C TYR A 207 55.49 16.41 62.04
N ASP A 208 54.23 16.02 62.01
CA ASP A 208 53.31 16.06 63.16
C ASP A 208 52.18 15.08 62.83
N SER A 209 52.11 13.94 63.49
CA SER A 209 51.55 13.71 64.84
C SER A 209 50.11 13.24 64.72
N ASP A 210 49.95 11.93 64.96
CA ASP A 210 48.86 11.27 65.69
C ASP A 210 47.46 11.87 65.62
N SER A 211 46.53 11.15 64.99
CA SER A 211 45.16 11.06 65.50
C SER A 211 44.54 9.73 65.06
N ASP A 212 44.48 8.81 66.01
CA ASP A 212 43.58 7.66 66.02
C ASP A 212 42.13 8.12 65.80
N GLU A 213 41.39 7.52 64.86
CA GLU A 213 39.96 7.32 65.10
C GLU A 213 39.40 6.08 64.37
N ALA A 214 38.96 5.16 65.24
CA ALA A 214 38.25 3.89 65.17
C ALA A 214 37.50 3.39 63.89
N PRO A 215 37.34 2.05 63.76
CA PRO A 215 36.59 1.41 62.69
C PRO A 215 35.08 1.30 62.98
N ALA A 216 34.23 1.71 62.04
CA ALA A 216 32.80 1.44 62.08
C ALA A 216 32.44 0.26 61.16
N TYR A 217 32.15 -0.87 61.80
CA TYR A 217 31.47 -2.03 61.24
C TYR A 217 30.11 -1.65 60.62
N ALA A 218 29.79 -2.23 59.46
CA ALA A 218 28.41 -2.52 59.08
C ALA A 218 28.34 -3.81 58.24
N PRO A 219 27.85 -4.92 58.81
CA PRO A 219 27.38 -6.07 58.04
C PRO A 219 25.85 -6.00 57.93
N GLY A 220 25.30 -6.31 56.75
CA GLY A 220 23.87 -6.66 56.68
C GLY A 220 23.22 -6.35 55.34
N GLY A 221 22.92 -7.41 54.58
CA GLY A 221 22.10 -7.28 53.39
C GLY A 221 21.96 -8.52 52.52
N ARG A 222 21.85 -9.72 53.11
CA ARG A 222 21.23 -10.85 52.40
C ARG A 222 19.73 -10.76 52.61
N LEU A 223 18.99 -10.51 51.54
CA LEU A 223 17.58 -10.88 51.43
C LEU A 223 17.42 -11.65 50.12
N ALA A 224 17.11 -12.93 50.27
CA ALA A 224 16.55 -13.78 49.24
C ALA A 224 15.20 -13.22 48.79
N MET A 225 14.79 -13.50 47.54
CA MET A 225 13.41 -13.94 47.25
C MET A 225 13.23 -14.31 45.76
N TYR A 226 12.72 -15.54 45.58
CA TYR A 226 11.96 -16.15 44.49
C TYR A 226 12.53 -16.26 43.08
#